data_AF-M3JAD3-F1
#
_entry.id   AF-M3JAD3-F1
#
_cell.length_a   1.000
_cell.length_b   1.000
_cell.length_c   1.000
_cell.angle_alpha   90.00
_cell.angle_beta   90.00
_cell.angle_gamma   90.00
#
_symmetry.space_group_name_H-M   'P 1'
#
loop_
_entity.id
_entity.type
_entity.pdbx_description
1 polymer ?
#
loop_
_entity_poly.entity_id
_entity_poly.type
_entity_poly.pdbx_seq_one_letter_code
_entity_poly.pdbx_strand_id
1 'polypeptide(L)'
;MSDIIGAKVSIPGASGSGIVRYIGPIQGKTGTFAGVELLGTLATTRGKNSGAVDGIQYFQVDMPKSGLFLPYDRLKSVNPSLGSSRVSSRSPLTPINNRSYQNARVSMINENLARSEDLSLKYESEIAELQRSLREKEKRLENFNNQREEWRAAMDELVAVQQDGIQVFEEKIHELEQENAFHQNELKKANDALGVANRKIEELERTIENMLSDKVSSVDIDDKQKEIDQLKRELESRPHLEDLEEVQSSLEELETIYQKRLDEKDGIIARLQNEVETLQEDLKATPDVTPSASVNNTNNNNNNNNNFKNTSNNTSGGLPIYRAMNPIDPSQGKNDWCGLCERDGHSSINCPYENEVF
;
A
#
# COMPACT_ATOMS: atom_id res chain seq x y z
N MET A 1 -11.31 22.79 77.84
CA MET A 1 -10.69 21.79 76.93
C MET A 1 -10.44 22.34 75.53
N SER A 2 -11.00 23.49 75.17
CA SER A 2 -10.84 24.12 73.85
C SER A 2 -9.47 24.78 73.60
N ASP A 3 -8.68 25.03 74.65
CA ASP A 3 -7.40 25.77 74.54
C ASP A 3 -6.23 24.92 74.01
N ILE A 4 -6.46 23.64 73.71
CA ILE A 4 -5.42 22.70 73.26
C ILE A 4 -5.49 22.49 71.74
N ILE A 5 -6.64 22.74 71.11
CA ILE A 5 -6.77 22.67 69.65
C ILE A 5 -6.06 23.89 69.04
N GLY A 6 -5.18 23.65 68.06
CA GLY A 6 -4.28 24.65 67.48
C GLY A 6 -2.90 24.69 68.16
N ALA A 7 -2.70 23.99 69.28
CA ALA A 7 -1.41 23.97 69.96
C ALA A 7 -0.38 23.15 69.17
N LYS A 8 0.85 23.68 69.10
CA LYS A 8 2.01 22.96 68.55
C LYS A 8 2.54 21.98 69.59
N VAL A 9 2.66 20.72 69.21
CA VAL A 9 3.03 19.60 70.09
C VAL A 9 4.15 18.77 69.48
N SER A 10 5.01 18.21 70.33
CA SER A 10 6.06 17.26 69.93
C SER A 10 5.47 15.86 69.74
N ILE A 11 5.89 15.16 68.69
CA ILE A 11 5.35 13.83 68.36
C ILE A 11 6.19 12.73 69.03
N PRO A 12 5.60 11.83 69.84
CA PRO A 12 6.35 10.79 70.52
C PRO A 12 7.00 9.82 69.52
N GLY A 13 8.29 9.53 69.71
CA GLY A 13 9.06 8.58 68.89
C GLY A 13 9.56 9.13 67.54
N ALA A 14 9.47 10.45 67.31
CA ALA A 14 10.05 11.09 66.14
C ALA A 14 10.56 12.50 66.47
N SER A 15 11.65 12.93 65.84
CA SER A 15 12.14 14.31 65.93
C SER A 15 11.29 15.21 65.05
N GLY A 16 10.19 15.73 65.59
CA GLY A 16 9.35 16.69 64.90
C GLY A 16 8.10 17.10 65.68
N SER A 17 7.35 18.03 65.09
CA SER A 17 6.18 18.65 65.72
C SER A 17 4.96 18.59 64.81
N GLY A 18 3.77 18.67 65.41
CA GLY A 18 2.51 18.83 64.71
C GLY A 18 1.59 19.81 65.43
N ILE A 19 0.44 20.09 64.83
CA ILE A 19 -0.61 20.94 65.38
C ILE A 19 -1.80 20.06 65.76
N VAL A 20 -2.27 20.15 67.00
CA VAL A 20 -3.47 19.42 67.43
C VAL A 20 -4.68 20.00 66.72
N ARG A 21 -5.41 19.20 65.96
CA ARG A 21 -6.63 19.63 65.25
C ARG A 21 -7.89 19.00 65.84
N TYR A 22 -7.77 17.89 66.56
CA TYR A 22 -8.89 17.18 67.16
C TYR A 22 -8.48 16.48 68.46
N ILE A 23 -9.35 16.45 69.47
CA ILE A 23 -9.22 15.57 70.64
C ILE A 23 -10.60 14.98 70.94
N GLY A 24 -10.71 13.65 70.93
CA GLY A 24 -11.98 12.99 71.23
C GLY A 24 -12.02 11.51 70.84
N PRO A 25 -13.19 10.86 70.98
CA PRO A 25 -13.39 9.47 70.57
C PRO A 25 -13.47 9.33 69.05
N ILE A 26 -12.96 8.23 68.52
CA ILE A 26 -13.10 7.87 67.08
C ILE A 26 -14.10 6.74 66.96
N GLN A 27 -14.99 6.80 65.96
CA GLN A 27 -16.02 5.79 65.75
C GLN A 27 -15.36 4.42 65.52
N GLY A 28 -15.86 3.40 66.22
CA GLY A 28 -15.31 2.05 66.14
C GLY A 28 -13.97 1.84 66.86
N LYS A 29 -13.45 2.84 67.59
CA LYS A 29 -12.24 2.72 68.41
C LYS A 29 -12.53 3.12 69.86
N THR A 30 -11.98 2.40 70.82
CA THR A 30 -12.13 2.70 72.26
C THR A 30 -11.00 3.61 72.74
N GLY A 31 -11.34 4.61 73.55
CA GLY A 31 -10.40 5.58 74.12
C GLY A 31 -10.46 6.97 73.49
N THR A 32 -9.66 7.90 74.02
CA THR A 32 -9.54 9.28 73.52
C THR A 32 -8.30 9.42 72.65
N PHE A 33 -8.49 9.98 71.46
CA PHE A 33 -7.44 10.18 70.47
C PHE A 33 -7.22 11.66 70.22
N ALA A 34 -5.96 12.02 69.97
CA ALA A 34 -5.60 13.30 69.41
C ALA A 34 -5.37 13.14 67.90
N GLY A 35 -6.10 13.92 67.11
CA GLY A 35 -5.82 14.15 65.70
C GLY A 35 -4.83 15.30 65.56
N VAL A 36 -3.68 15.02 64.96
CA VAL A 36 -2.58 15.97 64.81
C VAL A 36 -2.22 16.10 63.34
N GLU A 37 -2.09 17.33 62.87
CA GLU A 37 -1.53 17.64 61.56
C GLU A 37 -0.01 17.77 61.69
N LEU A 38 0.73 16.92 60.97
CA LEU A 38 2.18 16.90 61.04
C LEU A 38 2.78 18.05 60.23
N LEU A 39 3.83 18.69 60.76
CA LEU A 39 4.54 19.78 60.10
C LEU A 39 5.89 19.32 59.54
N GLY A 40 6.35 20.00 58.48
CA GLY A 40 7.66 19.79 57.88
C GLY A 40 7.85 18.38 57.32
N THR A 41 9.08 17.85 57.43
CA THR A 41 9.47 16.54 56.89
C THR A 41 8.72 15.36 57.50
N LEU A 42 8.08 15.54 58.67
CA LEU A 42 7.25 14.50 59.29
C LEU A 42 5.94 14.25 58.52
N ALA A 43 5.40 15.27 57.83
CA ALA A 43 4.17 15.15 57.08
C ALA A 43 4.26 14.06 56.01
N THR A 44 5.35 14.05 55.24
CA THR A 44 5.58 13.08 54.16
C THR A 44 6.00 11.70 54.67
N THR A 45 6.68 11.63 55.82
CA THR A 45 7.28 10.38 56.32
C THR A 45 6.39 9.60 57.30
N ARG A 46 5.51 10.29 58.04
CA ARG A 46 4.68 9.67 59.09
C ARG A 46 3.20 9.98 59.00
N GLY A 47 2.81 10.87 58.09
CA GLY A 47 1.40 11.13 57.79
C GLY A 47 0.71 9.87 57.27
N LYS A 48 -0.53 9.63 57.71
CA LYS A 48 -1.28 8.41 57.35
C LYS A 48 -2.65 8.69 56.77
N ASN A 49 -3.28 9.78 57.20
CA ASN A 49 -4.66 10.09 56.84
C ASN A 49 -4.82 11.58 56.53
N SER A 50 -5.95 11.95 55.94
CA SER A 50 -6.31 13.34 55.67
C SER A 50 -7.30 13.88 56.71
N GLY A 51 -7.20 13.39 57.95
CA GLY A 51 -8.09 13.75 59.05
C GLY A 51 -9.46 13.06 59.06
N ALA A 52 -9.64 12.01 58.26
CA ALA A 52 -10.80 11.12 58.27
C ALA A 52 -10.43 9.68 58.63
N VAL A 53 -11.36 8.94 59.25
CA VAL A 53 -11.26 7.51 59.54
C VAL A 53 -12.58 6.85 59.12
N ASP A 54 -12.51 5.76 58.34
CA ASP A 54 -13.67 4.99 57.86
C ASP A 54 -14.79 5.86 57.24
N GLY A 55 -14.40 6.88 56.47
CA GLY A 55 -15.32 7.81 55.79
C GLY A 55 -15.84 8.97 56.64
N ILE A 56 -15.51 9.02 57.94
CA ILE A 56 -15.94 10.09 58.84
C ILE A 56 -14.82 11.11 59.01
N GLN A 57 -15.10 12.37 58.70
CA GLN A 57 -14.16 13.48 58.83
C GLN A 57 -14.13 14.02 60.27
N TYR A 58 -12.94 14.09 60.88
CA TYR A 58 -12.73 14.61 62.23
C TYR A 58 -12.02 15.96 62.25
N PHE A 59 -11.07 16.18 61.34
CA PHE A 59 -10.37 17.46 61.18
C PHE A 59 -9.85 17.62 59.76
N GLN A 60 -9.61 18.84 59.29
CA GLN A 60 -9.01 19.08 57.97
C GLN A 60 -7.49 19.21 58.08
N VAL A 61 -6.80 18.86 56.99
CA VAL A 61 -5.35 19.01 56.82
C VAL A 61 -5.05 19.82 55.57
N ASP A 62 -3.99 20.62 55.61
CA ASP A 62 -3.56 21.47 54.49
C ASP A 62 -2.79 20.65 53.44
N MET A 63 -2.07 19.61 53.87
CA MET A 63 -1.35 18.69 52.99
C MET A 63 -2.03 17.31 52.98
N PRO A 64 -2.27 16.71 51.79
CA PRO A 64 -2.82 15.36 51.71
C PRO A 64 -1.99 14.34 52.50
N LYS A 65 -2.68 13.46 53.23
CA LYS A 65 -2.08 12.41 54.07
C LYS A 65 -1.19 12.92 55.22
N SER A 66 -1.14 14.21 55.55
CA SER A 66 -0.29 14.72 56.65
C SER A 66 -0.86 14.46 58.06
N GLY A 67 -2.10 14.00 58.18
CA GLY A 67 -2.79 13.75 59.43
C GLY A 67 -2.37 12.45 60.11
N LEU A 68 -2.36 12.48 61.45
CA LEU A 68 -2.05 11.35 62.30
C LEU A 68 -2.97 11.33 63.53
N PHE A 69 -3.56 10.16 63.83
CA PHE A 69 -4.23 9.91 65.10
C PHE A 69 -3.31 9.16 66.04
N LEU A 70 -3.27 9.60 67.30
CA LEU A 70 -2.56 8.92 68.37
C LEU A 70 -3.37 8.96 69.68
N PRO A 71 -3.22 7.97 70.58
CA PRO A 71 -3.84 8.03 71.90
C PRO A 71 -3.44 9.30 72.65
N TYR A 72 -4.41 10.01 73.22
CA TYR A 72 -4.17 11.33 73.83
C TYR A 72 -3.17 11.28 74.99
N ASP A 73 -3.17 10.21 75.78
CA ASP A 73 -2.24 10.02 76.90
C ASP A 73 -0.78 9.88 76.43
N ARG A 74 -0.57 9.26 75.25
CA ARG A 74 0.77 9.19 74.65
C ARG A 74 1.26 10.57 74.23
N LEU A 75 0.37 11.41 73.68
CA LEU A 75 0.73 12.77 73.29
C LEU A 75 1.07 13.63 74.52
N LYS A 76 0.33 13.47 75.63
CA LYS A 76 0.61 14.16 76.90
C LYS A 76 1.97 13.78 77.50
N SER A 77 2.36 12.50 77.42
CA SER A 77 3.60 12.02 78.03
C SER A 77 4.86 12.75 77.55
N VAL A 78 4.85 13.23 76.30
CA VAL A 78 5.96 14.00 75.69
C VAL A 78 5.68 15.49 75.60
N ASN A 79 4.51 15.94 76.04
CA ASN A 79 4.13 17.35 76.12
C ASN A 79 3.53 17.67 77.51
N PRO A 80 4.37 17.76 78.57
CA PRO A 80 3.90 17.96 79.94
C PRO A 80 3.16 19.29 80.16
N SER A 81 3.41 20.27 79.29
CA SER A 81 2.67 21.55 79.26
C SER A 81 1.19 21.40 78.94
N LEU A 82 0.76 20.26 78.38
CA LEU A 82 -0.64 19.94 78.14
C LEU A 82 -1.36 19.41 79.39
N GLY A 83 -0.64 19.23 80.51
CA GLY A 83 -1.26 18.80 81.76
C GLY A 83 -0.36 18.98 82.98
N SER A 84 -0.36 20.16 83.60
CA SER A 84 -0.35 20.26 85.07
C SER A 84 -0.55 21.71 85.57
N SER A 85 -1.65 21.91 86.30
CA SER A 85 -1.79 22.94 87.32
C SER A 85 -0.75 22.71 88.43
N ARG A 86 0.18 23.63 88.61
CA ARG A 86 1.26 23.55 89.61
C ARG A 86 0.71 23.75 91.02
N VAL A 87 0.97 22.81 91.92
CA VAL A 87 0.93 23.06 93.37
C VAL A 87 2.24 22.54 93.97
N SER A 88 3.14 23.46 94.34
CA SER A 88 4.37 23.16 95.07
C SER A 88 4.12 23.29 96.57
N SER A 89 4.26 22.21 97.32
CA SER A 89 4.37 22.23 98.78
C SER A 89 5.84 22.32 99.18
N ARG A 90 6.22 23.38 99.88
CA ARG A 90 7.50 23.50 100.59
C ARG A 90 7.28 23.14 102.06
N SER A 91 8.18 22.35 102.64
CA SER A 91 8.23 22.08 104.09
C SER A 91 9.39 22.84 104.76
N PRO A 92 9.30 23.18 106.07
CA PRO A 92 10.25 24.07 106.76
C PRO A 92 11.42 23.34 107.43
N LEU A 93 12.53 24.05 107.59
CA LEU A 93 13.78 23.62 108.24
C LEU A 93 13.78 23.94 109.75
N THR A 94 14.42 23.07 110.54
CA THR A 94 14.78 23.30 111.96
C THR A 94 16.31 23.54 112.12
N PRO A 95 16.79 24.23 113.17
CA PRO A 95 18.19 24.66 113.29
C PRO A 95 19.11 23.65 114.02
N ILE A 96 20.36 23.51 113.57
CA ILE A 96 21.42 22.64 114.14
C ILE A 96 22.72 23.44 114.41
N ASN A 97 23.45 23.00 115.45
CA ASN A 97 24.59 23.57 116.16
C ASN A 97 25.92 23.75 115.36
N ASN A 98 26.74 24.75 115.73
CA ASN A 98 27.71 25.46 114.87
C ASN A 98 29.15 24.86 114.77
N ARG A 99 29.48 23.74 115.44
CA ARG A 99 30.85 23.16 115.42
C ARG A 99 31.02 21.94 114.50
N SER A 100 29.96 21.15 114.32
CA SER A 100 29.94 20.10 113.29
C SER A 100 29.86 20.68 111.87
N TYR A 101 29.38 21.93 111.75
CA TYR A 101 29.18 22.61 110.48
C TYR A 101 30.49 22.94 109.76
N GLN A 102 31.57 23.29 110.46
CA GLN A 102 32.84 23.64 109.81
C GLN A 102 33.54 22.41 109.22
N ASN A 103 33.61 21.31 109.96
CA ASN A 103 34.19 20.05 109.46
C ASN A 103 33.30 19.41 108.38
N ALA A 104 31.97 19.42 108.56
CA ALA A 104 31.04 18.97 107.54
C ALA A 104 31.12 19.84 106.27
N ARG A 105 31.28 21.16 106.41
CA ARG A 105 31.43 22.08 105.28
C ARG A 105 32.73 21.86 104.51
N VAL A 106 33.85 21.65 105.18
CA VAL A 106 35.14 21.34 104.51
C VAL A 106 35.09 19.97 103.81
N SER A 107 34.49 18.96 104.46
CA SER A 107 34.28 17.64 103.84
C SER A 107 33.35 17.75 102.62
N MET A 108 32.25 18.49 102.71
CA MET A 108 31.34 18.76 101.60
C MET A 108 32.03 19.55 100.47
N ILE A 109 32.95 20.47 100.78
CA ILE A 109 33.70 21.21 99.76
C ILE A 109 34.64 20.27 99.00
N ASN A 110 35.39 19.41 99.70
CA ASN A 110 36.28 18.44 99.05
C ASN A 110 35.50 17.38 98.26
N GLU A 111 34.36 16.92 98.79
CA GLU A 111 33.48 15.96 98.10
C GLU A 111 32.81 16.58 96.88
N ASN A 112 32.41 17.86 96.96
CA ASN A 112 31.90 18.60 95.80
C ASN A 112 32.97 18.89 94.75
N LEU A 113 34.23 19.14 95.16
CA LEU A 113 35.35 19.34 94.24
C LEU A 113 35.69 18.05 93.48
N ALA A 114 35.81 16.92 94.19
CA ALA A 114 36.03 15.61 93.58
C ALA A 114 34.88 15.22 92.63
N ARG A 115 33.63 15.51 93.02
CA ARG A 115 32.46 15.28 92.17
C ARG A 115 32.41 16.21 90.96
N SER A 116 32.93 17.43 91.09
CA SER A 116 33.06 18.38 89.96
C SER A 116 34.12 17.92 88.96
N GLU A 117 35.25 17.41 89.44
CA GLU A 117 36.32 16.87 88.59
C GLU A 117 35.85 15.61 87.84
N ASP A 118 35.17 14.67 88.53
CA ASP A 118 34.60 13.47 87.92
C ASP A 118 33.51 13.82 86.88
N LEU A 119 32.69 14.84 87.17
CA LEU A 119 31.69 15.34 86.22
C LEU A 119 32.36 16.02 85.00
N SER A 120 33.46 16.74 85.21
CA SER A 120 34.23 17.37 84.12
C SER A 120 34.81 16.31 83.17
N LEU A 121 35.41 15.25 83.72
CA LEU A 121 35.95 14.13 82.93
C LEU A 121 34.85 13.41 82.14
N LYS A 122 33.66 13.25 82.73
CA LYS A 122 32.51 12.65 82.05
C LYS A 122 32.05 13.48 80.85
N TYR A 123 31.94 14.80 81.02
CA TYR A 123 31.60 15.70 79.91
C TYR A 123 32.69 15.72 78.84
N GLU A 124 33.97 15.66 79.22
CA GLU A 124 35.08 15.62 78.28
C GLU A 124 35.06 14.33 77.44
N SER A 125 34.76 13.18 78.05
CA SER A 125 34.54 11.92 77.33
C SER A 125 33.33 11.99 76.38
N GLU A 126 32.22 12.58 76.83
CA GLU A 126 31.00 12.73 76.00
C GLU A 126 31.26 13.67 74.81
N ILE A 127 31.98 14.78 75.01
CA ILE A 127 32.40 15.69 73.95
C ILE A 127 33.29 14.97 72.94
N ALA A 128 34.27 14.17 73.40
CA ALA A 128 35.15 13.42 72.52
C ALA A 128 34.39 12.38 71.67
N GLU A 129 33.42 11.69 72.26
CA GLU A 129 32.56 10.74 71.55
C GLU A 129 31.65 11.45 70.53
N LEU A 130 31.04 12.58 70.91
CA LEU A 130 30.25 13.40 70.00
C LEU A 130 31.08 13.93 68.84
N GLN A 131 32.30 14.39 69.07
CA GLN A 131 33.23 14.83 68.03
C GLN A 131 33.64 13.68 67.09
N ARG A 132 33.77 12.45 67.61
CA ARG A 132 34.03 11.28 66.78
C ARG A 132 32.81 10.93 65.92
N SER A 133 31.62 10.95 66.50
CA SER A 133 30.36 10.73 65.77
C SER A 133 30.12 11.80 64.71
N LEU A 134 30.47 13.06 64.99
CA LEU A 134 30.35 14.17 64.04
C LEU A 134 31.28 13.95 62.85
N ARG A 135 32.55 13.63 63.07
CA ARG A 135 33.52 13.30 62.02
C ARG A 135 33.09 12.10 61.16
N GLU A 136 32.52 11.08 61.79
CA GLU A 136 32.00 9.91 61.07
C GLU A 136 30.80 10.28 60.18
N LYS A 137 29.88 11.10 60.70
CA LYS A 137 28.75 11.61 59.92
C LYS A 137 29.18 12.54 58.79
N GLU A 138 30.18 13.40 59.01
CA GLU A 138 30.77 14.27 57.99
C GLU A 138 31.38 13.43 56.86
N LYS A 139 32.20 12.43 57.19
CA LYS A 139 32.77 11.51 56.19
C LYS A 139 31.68 10.75 55.43
N ARG A 140 30.61 10.35 56.11
CA ARG A 140 29.47 9.68 55.46
C ARG A 140 28.74 10.64 54.51
N LEU A 141 28.56 11.90 54.91
CA LEU A 141 27.96 12.94 54.07
C LEU A 141 28.80 13.21 52.82
N GLU A 142 30.12 13.31 52.99
CA GLU A 142 31.08 13.47 51.89
C GLU A 142 31.01 12.29 50.93
N ASN A 143 30.98 11.05 51.43
CA ASN A 143 30.83 9.86 50.60
C ASN A 143 29.51 9.86 49.80
N PHE A 144 28.39 10.26 50.42
CA PHE A 144 27.12 10.42 49.70
C PHE A 144 27.17 11.56 48.67
N ASN A 145 27.91 12.64 48.95
CA ASN A 145 28.09 13.73 48.00
C ASN A 145 28.88 13.26 46.77
N ASN A 146 29.98 12.55 46.98
CA ASN A 146 30.80 12.01 45.90
C ASN A 146 30.01 11.04 45.03
N GLN A 147 29.26 10.11 45.65
CA GLN A 147 28.36 9.22 44.92
C GLN A 147 27.34 10.02 44.09
N ARG A 148 26.71 11.03 44.68
CA ARG A 148 25.74 11.86 43.94
C ARG A 148 26.38 12.59 42.76
N GLU A 149 27.63 13.01 42.88
CA GLU A 149 28.39 13.67 41.82
C GLU A 149 28.77 12.68 40.71
N GLU A 150 29.22 11.48 41.06
CA GLU A 150 29.45 10.37 40.11
C GLU A 150 28.17 10.01 39.35
N TRP A 151 27.05 9.87 40.06
CA TRP A 151 25.74 9.61 39.44
C TRP A 151 25.30 10.73 38.49
N ARG A 152 25.59 11.99 38.84
CA ARG A 152 25.32 13.14 37.96
C ARG A 152 26.19 13.10 36.71
N ALA A 153 27.48 12.88 36.86
CA ALA A 153 28.41 12.79 35.73
C ALA A 153 28.01 11.66 34.76
N ALA A 154 27.66 10.49 35.27
CA ALA A 154 27.18 9.37 34.45
C ALA A 154 25.86 9.69 33.73
N MET A 155 24.96 10.46 34.36
CA MET A 155 23.73 10.90 33.72
C MET A 155 24.00 11.93 32.62
N ASP A 156 24.91 12.88 32.85
CA ASP A 156 25.30 13.88 31.86
C ASP A 156 25.96 13.21 30.64
N GLU A 157 26.79 12.19 30.85
CA GLU A 157 27.36 11.38 29.76
C GLU A 157 26.27 10.65 28.96
N LEU A 158 25.29 10.03 29.65
CA LEU A 158 24.17 9.38 28.97
C LEU A 158 23.34 10.37 28.15
N VAL A 159 23.07 11.55 28.70
CA VAL A 159 22.34 12.61 28.00
C VAL A 159 23.12 13.10 26.77
N ALA A 160 24.44 13.28 26.88
CA ALA A 160 25.29 13.66 25.76
C ALA A 160 25.26 12.60 24.64
N VAL A 161 25.43 11.32 24.97
CA VAL A 161 25.34 10.22 23.99
C VAL A 161 23.96 10.17 23.32
N GLN A 162 22.89 10.39 24.09
CA GLN A 162 21.54 10.45 23.52
C GLN A 162 21.36 11.64 22.58
N GLN A 163 21.87 12.82 22.95
CA GLN A 163 21.80 14.02 22.12
C GLN A 163 22.61 13.86 20.83
N ASP A 164 23.83 13.34 20.91
CA ASP A 164 24.66 13.05 19.73
C ASP A 164 23.97 12.03 18.82
N GLY A 165 23.36 10.99 19.40
CA GLY A 165 22.58 10.00 18.65
C GLY A 165 21.40 10.64 17.93
N ILE A 166 20.62 11.48 18.62
CA ILE A 166 19.51 12.24 18.03
C ILE A 166 20.01 13.11 16.88
N GLN A 167 21.11 13.84 17.06
CA GLN A 167 21.67 14.71 16.03
C GLN A 167 22.05 13.93 14.77
N VAL A 168 22.71 12.77 14.92
CA VAL A 168 23.07 11.92 13.76
C VAL A 168 21.82 11.45 13.02
N PHE A 169 20.75 11.08 13.74
CA PHE A 169 19.50 10.69 13.10
C PHE A 169 18.81 11.88 12.41
N GLU A 170 18.80 13.06 13.03
CA GLU A 170 18.23 14.28 12.44
C GLU A 170 18.97 14.67 11.15
N GLU A 171 20.31 14.63 11.16
CA GLU A 171 21.13 14.85 9.97
C GLU A 171 20.82 13.83 8.87
N LYS A 172 20.67 12.55 9.22
CA LYS A 172 20.34 11.52 8.23
C LYS A 172 18.93 11.66 7.66
N ILE A 173 17.95 12.03 8.49
CA ILE A 173 16.59 12.34 8.04
C ILE A 173 16.64 13.51 7.06
N HIS A 174 17.36 14.57 7.39
CA HIS A 174 17.47 15.74 6.53
C HIS A 174 18.12 15.41 5.17
N GLU A 175 19.17 14.59 5.16
CA GLU A 175 19.79 14.10 3.91
C GLU A 175 18.79 13.31 3.04
N LEU A 176 18.06 12.37 3.65
CA LEU A 176 17.05 11.57 2.95
C LEU A 176 15.88 12.41 2.44
N GLU A 177 15.47 13.46 3.17
CA GLU A 177 14.45 14.40 2.74
C GLU A 177 14.90 15.21 1.52
N GLN A 178 16.15 15.68 1.51
CA GLN A 178 16.73 16.36 0.35
C GLN A 178 16.81 15.45 -0.87
N GLU A 179 17.26 14.21 -0.68
CA GLU A 179 17.34 13.22 -1.75
C GLU A 179 15.95 12.88 -2.31
N ASN A 180 14.95 12.66 -1.45
CA ASN A 180 13.58 12.45 -1.87
C ASN A 180 13.00 13.65 -2.63
N ALA A 181 13.27 14.87 -2.18
CA ALA A 181 12.83 16.08 -2.87
C ALA A 181 13.49 16.20 -4.26
N PHE A 182 14.77 15.84 -4.37
CA PHE A 182 15.48 15.78 -5.64
C PHE A 182 14.84 14.76 -6.60
N HIS A 183 14.66 13.52 -6.15
CA HIS A 183 14.05 12.46 -6.97
C HIS A 183 12.61 12.78 -7.37
N GLN A 184 11.82 13.41 -6.49
CA GLN A 184 10.47 13.87 -6.83
C GLN A 184 10.48 14.93 -7.94
N ASN A 185 11.46 15.84 -7.93
CA ASN A 185 11.58 16.83 -8.99
C ASN A 185 11.98 16.19 -10.33
N GLU A 186 12.90 15.22 -10.32
CA GLU A 186 13.28 14.47 -11.51
C GLU A 186 12.11 13.66 -12.08
N LEU A 187 11.34 12.97 -11.22
CA LEU A 187 10.12 12.28 -11.62
C LEU A 187 9.10 13.24 -12.24
N LYS A 188 8.93 14.44 -11.66
CA LYS A 188 8.04 15.45 -12.22
C LYS A 188 8.47 15.87 -13.62
N LYS A 189 9.76 16.16 -13.82
CA LYS A 189 10.29 16.52 -15.15
C LYS A 189 10.09 15.39 -16.16
N ALA A 190 10.35 14.15 -15.77
CA ALA A 190 10.14 12.99 -16.62
C ALA A 190 8.67 12.82 -16.99
N ASN A 191 7.76 13.01 -16.04
CA ASN A 191 6.32 12.93 -16.25
C ASN A 191 5.80 14.07 -17.16
N ASP A 192 6.32 15.28 -16.98
CA ASP A 192 6.00 16.42 -17.85
C ASP A 192 6.49 16.16 -19.29
N ALA A 193 7.70 15.62 -19.45
CA ALA A 193 8.24 15.23 -20.75
C ALA A 193 7.41 14.11 -21.41
N LEU A 194 7.00 13.11 -20.63
CA LEU A 194 6.10 12.05 -21.08
C LEU A 194 4.75 12.62 -21.52
N GLY A 195 4.20 13.58 -20.78
CA GLY A 195 2.96 14.27 -21.14
C GLY A 195 3.08 15.02 -22.47
N VAL A 196 4.23 15.65 -22.74
CA VAL A 196 4.50 16.29 -24.04
C VAL A 196 4.59 15.25 -25.15
N ALA A 197 5.29 14.14 -24.93
CA ALA A 197 5.41 13.06 -25.90
C ALA A 197 4.04 12.44 -26.24
N ASN A 198 3.20 12.18 -25.24
CA ASN A 198 1.85 11.63 -25.42
C ASN A 198 0.97 12.58 -26.24
N ARG A 199 0.98 13.89 -25.97
CA ARG A 199 0.26 14.88 -26.81
C ARG A 199 0.76 14.87 -28.25
N LYS A 200 2.06 14.65 -28.46
CA LYS A 200 2.62 14.55 -29.81
C LYS A 200 2.14 13.28 -30.53
N ILE A 201 2.05 12.17 -29.82
CA ILE A 201 1.47 10.93 -30.33
C ILE A 201 0.02 11.16 -30.74
N GLU A 202 -0.82 11.75 -29.88
CA GLU A 202 -2.23 12.07 -30.19
C GLU A 202 -2.35 12.97 -31.43
N GLU A 203 -1.49 13.98 -31.57
CA GLU A 203 -1.47 14.85 -32.75
C GLU A 203 -1.10 14.08 -34.02
N LEU A 204 -0.09 13.20 -33.95
CA LEU A 204 0.33 12.36 -35.08
C LEU A 204 -0.77 11.37 -35.47
N GLU A 205 -1.41 10.72 -34.50
CA GLU A 205 -2.55 9.81 -34.73
C GLU A 205 -3.69 10.52 -35.45
N ARG A 206 -4.09 11.71 -34.97
CA ARG A 206 -5.11 12.52 -35.63
C ARG A 206 -4.71 12.94 -37.04
N THR A 207 -3.43 13.25 -37.25
CA THR A 207 -2.92 13.60 -38.59
C THR A 207 -2.99 12.41 -39.54
N ILE A 208 -2.64 11.22 -39.07
CA ILE A 208 -2.75 9.97 -39.84
C ILE A 208 -4.21 9.68 -40.17
N GLU A 209 -5.12 9.81 -39.20
CA GLU A 209 -6.54 9.59 -39.41
C GLU A 209 -7.14 10.55 -40.44
N ASN A 210 -6.77 11.84 -40.37
CA ASN A 210 -7.16 12.82 -41.39
C ASN A 210 -6.61 12.45 -42.78
N MET A 211 -5.33 12.09 -42.90
CA MET A 211 -4.74 11.68 -44.18
C MET A 211 -5.37 10.40 -44.73
N LEU A 212 -5.75 9.46 -43.87
CA LEU A 212 -6.46 8.24 -44.27
C LEU A 212 -7.87 8.57 -44.74
N SER A 213 -8.60 9.43 -44.03
CA SER A 213 -9.93 9.91 -44.42
C SER A 213 -9.91 10.67 -45.75
N ASP A 214 -8.94 11.57 -45.95
CA ASP A 214 -8.74 12.30 -47.21
C ASP A 214 -8.45 11.34 -48.38
N LYS A 215 -7.62 10.31 -48.16
CA LYS A 215 -7.36 9.30 -49.19
C LYS A 215 -8.59 8.45 -49.48
N VAL A 216 -9.31 7.99 -48.46
CA VAL A 216 -10.52 7.17 -48.62
C VAL A 216 -11.62 7.95 -49.33
N SER A 217 -11.79 9.24 -49.02
CA SER A 217 -12.74 10.12 -49.71
C SER A 217 -12.32 10.48 -51.14
N SER A 218 -11.02 10.50 -51.44
CA SER A 218 -10.52 10.73 -52.81
C SER A 218 -10.64 9.52 -53.74
N VAL A 219 -10.79 8.31 -53.19
CA VAL A 219 -11.04 7.11 -53.97
C VAL A 219 -12.55 6.93 -54.06
N ASP A 220 -13.14 7.14 -55.24
CA ASP A 220 -14.55 6.85 -55.51
C ASP A 220 -14.79 5.32 -55.53
N ILE A 221 -14.64 4.69 -54.36
CA ILE A 221 -14.87 3.26 -54.15
C ILE A 221 -16.30 2.92 -54.57
N ASP A 222 -17.26 3.80 -54.28
CA ASP A 222 -18.66 3.61 -54.67
C ASP A 222 -18.83 3.60 -56.19
N ASP A 223 -18.14 4.45 -56.94
CA ASP A 223 -18.28 4.47 -58.40
C ASP A 223 -17.56 3.29 -59.05
N LYS A 224 -16.41 2.88 -58.50
CA LYS A 224 -15.76 1.62 -58.90
C LYS A 224 -16.58 0.40 -58.53
N GLN A 225 -17.29 0.42 -57.41
CA GLN A 225 -18.18 -0.66 -57.00
C GLN A 225 -19.41 -0.74 -57.92
N LYS A 226 -20.01 0.41 -58.29
CA LYS A 226 -21.08 0.47 -59.30
C LYS A 226 -20.62 -0.04 -60.66
N GLU A 227 -19.40 0.31 -61.08
CA GLU A 227 -18.79 -0.16 -62.33
C GLU A 227 -18.59 -1.68 -62.30
N ILE A 228 -18.10 -2.23 -61.18
CA ILE A 228 -17.99 -3.69 -60.97
C ILE A 228 -19.36 -4.36 -61.04
N ASP A 229 -20.38 -3.81 -60.37
CA ASP A 229 -21.72 -4.41 -60.33
C ASP A 229 -22.45 -4.28 -61.67
N GLN A 230 -22.13 -3.26 -62.47
CA GLN A 230 -22.58 -3.14 -63.86
C GLN A 230 -21.93 -4.20 -64.74
N LEU A 231 -20.60 -4.35 -64.67
CA LEU A 231 -19.86 -5.35 -65.44
C LEU A 231 -20.26 -6.77 -65.07
N LYS A 232 -20.55 -7.05 -63.79
CA LYS A 232 -21.10 -8.34 -63.35
C LYS A 232 -22.46 -8.62 -63.97
N ARG A 233 -23.38 -7.66 -63.94
CA ARG A 233 -24.70 -7.81 -64.58
C ARG A 233 -24.59 -7.99 -66.09
N GLU A 234 -23.69 -7.26 -66.74
CA GLU A 234 -23.43 -7.42 -68.17
C GLU A 234 -22.93 -8.83 -68.47
N LEU A 235 -21.98 -9.33 -67.68
CA LEU A 235 -21.45 -10.69 -67.81
C LEU A 235 -22.53 -11.76 -67.61
N GLU A 236 -23.39 -11.58 -66.59
CA GLU A 236 -24.48 -12.50 -66.25
C GLU A 236 -25.63 -12.48 -67.28
N SER A 237 -25.81 -11.36 -67.99
CA SER A 237 -26.80 -11.22 -69.06
C SER A 237 -26.34 -11.78 -70.42
N ARG A 238 -25.08 -12.23 -70.53
CA ARG A 238 -24.60 -12.82 -71.79
C ARG A 238 -25.30 -14.16 -72.02
N PRO A 239 -25.70 -14.45 -73.27
CA PRO A 239 -26.34 -15.72 -73.61
C PRO A 239 -25.45 -16.88 -73.16
N HIS A 240 -26.04 -17.83 -72.45
CA HIS A 240 -25.31 -19.01 -72.01
C HIS A 240 -25.00 -19.88 -73.23
N LEU A 241 -23.93 -20.68 -73.15
CA LEU A 241 -23.52 -21.55 -74.27
C LEU A 241 -24.67 -22.45 -74.74
N GLU A 242 -25.53 -22.86 -73.80
CA GLU A 242 -26.71 -23.69 -74.04
C GLU A 242 -27.80 -22.98 -74.86
N ASP A 243 -28.01 -21.67 -74.65
CA ASP A 243 -28.95 -20.87 -75.45
C ASP A 243 -28.45 -20.73 -76.91
N LEU A 244 -27.12 -20.63 -77.08
CA LEU A 244 -26.48 -20.60 -78.40
C LEU A 244 -26.57 -21.96 -79.10
N GLU A 245 -26.42 -23.06 -78.36
CA GLU A 245 -26.59 -24.42 -78.89
C GLU A 245 -28.04 -24.69 -79.31
N GLU A 246 -29.04 -24.23 -78.55
CA GLU A 246 -30.46 -24.34 -78.91
C GLU A 246 -30.78 -23.57 -80.20
N VAL A 247 -30.26 -22.34 -80.33
CA VAL A 247 -30.41 -21.54 -81.56
C VAL A 247 -29.71 -22.20 -82.74
N GLN A 248 -28.52 -22.78 -82.55
CA GLN A 248 -27.82 -23.54 -83.59
C GLN A 248 -28.62 -24.77 -84.03
N SER A 249 -29.13 -25.57 -83.09
CA SER A 249 -29.97 -26.73 -83.38
C SER A 249 -31.24 -26.32 -84.15
N SER A 250 -31.88 -25.22 -83.72
CA SER A 250 -33.05 -24.68 -84.40
C SER A 250 -32.75 -24.22 -85.84
N LEU A 251 -31.54 -23.67 -86.06
CA LEU A 251 -31.08 -23.26 -87.38
C LEU A 251 -30.85 -24.46 -88.30
N GLU A 252 -30.19 -25.52 -87.79
CA GLU A 252 -29.97 -26.77 -88.49
C GLU A 252 -31.29 -27.46 -88.85
N GLU A 253 -32.25 -27.52 -87.92
CA GLU A 253 -33.59 -28.02 -88.20
C GLU A 253 -34.27 -27.22 -89.31
N LEU A 254 -34.19 -25.88 -89.27
CA LEU A 254 -34.76 -25.02 -90.31
C LEU A 254 -34.12 -25.29 -91.67
N GLU A 255 -32.79 -25.44 -91.72
CA GLU A 255 -32.04 -25.76 -92.93
C GLU A 255 -32.47 -27.11 -93.51
N THR A 256 -32.66 -28.14 -92.67
CA THR A 256 -33.16 -29.44 -93.13
C THR A 256 -34.57 -29.35 -93.71
N ILE A 257 -35.45 -28.55 -93.13
CA ILE A 257 -36.82 -28.32 -93.64
C ILE A 257 -36.76 -27.61 -95.00
N TYR A 258 -35.92 -26.58 -95.12
CA TYR A 258 -35.73 -25.88 -96.40
C TYR A 258 -35.18 -26.80 -97.47
N GLN A 259 -34.20 -27.64 -97.15
CA GLN A 259 -33.63 -28.61 -98.09
C GLN A 259 -34.67 -29.63 -98.53
N LYS A 260 -35.46 -30.19 -97.61
CA LYS A 260 -36.55 -31.11 -97.94
C LYS A 260 -37.60 -30.47 -98.86
N ARG A 261 -37.95 -29.21 -98.62
CA ARG A 261 -38.91 -28.47 -99.47
C ARG A 261 -38.33 -28.19 -100.85
N LEU A 262 -37.02 -27.96 -100.96
CA LEU A 262 -36.32 -27.88 -102.25
C LEU A 262 -36.39 -29.22 -102.97
N ASP A 263 -36.06 -30.32 -102.32
CA ASP A 263 -36.12 -31.67 -102.90
C ASP A 263 -37.55 -32.03 -103.36
N GLU A 264 -38.57 -31.66 -102.59
CA GLU A 264 -39.98 -31.81 -102.98
C GLU A 264 -40.33 -31.01 -104.23
N LYS A 265 -39.88 -29.75 -104.30
CA LYS A 265 -40.08 -28.89 -105.48
C LYS A 265 -39.32 -29.43 -106.69
N ASP A 266 -38.09 -29.89 -106.51
CA ASP A 266 -37.29 -30.52 -107.58
C ASP A 266 -37.94 -31.82 -108.05
N GLY A 267 -38.52 -32.61 -107.14
CA GLY A 267 -39.30 -33.80 -107.48
C GLY A 267 -40.60 -33.47 -108.23
N ILE A 268 -41.26 -32.35 -107.93
CA ILE A 268 -42.42 -31.86 -108.69
C ILE A 268 -41.97 -31.37 -110.08
N ILE A 269 -40.89 -30.60 -110.14
CA ILE A 269 -40.30 -30.12 -111.41
C ILE A 269 -39.95 -31.31 -112.29
N ALA A 270 -39.31 -32.35 -111.77
CA ALA A 270 -38.98 -33.56 -112.52
C ALA A 270 -40.23 -34.29 -113.06
N ARG A 271 -41.32 -34.36 -112.28
CA ARG A 271 -42.58 -34.94 -112.75
C ARG A 271 -43.22 -34.11 -113.85
N LEU A 272 -43.27 -32.79 -113.68
CA LEU A 272 -43.78 -31.88 -114.71
C LEU A 272 -42.92 -31.92 -115.97
N GLN A 273 -41.59 -32.07 -115.83
CA GLN A 273 -40.68 -32.26 -116.95
C GLN A 273 -40.95 -33.58 -117.69
N ASN A 274 -41.11 -34.70 -116.97
CA ASN A 274 -41.50 -35.97 -117.57
C ASN A 274 -42.88 -35.88 -118.24
N GLU A 275 -43.85 -35.19 -117.63
CA GLU A 275 -45.17 -34.99 -118.22
C GLU A 275 -45.08 -34.14 -119.51
N VAL A 276 -44.31 -33.06 -119.50
CA VAL A 276 -44.00 -32.28 -120.70
C VAL A 276 -43.28 -33.13 -121.75
N GLU A 277 -42.35 -33.99 -121.35
CA GLU A 277 -41.64 -34.90 -122.26
C GLU A 277 -42.59 -35.93 -122.89
N THR A 278 -43.48 -36.55 -122.10
CA THR A 278 -44.50 -37.47 -122.62
C THR A 278 -45.50 -36.77 -123.55
N LEU A 279 -45.94 -35.55 -123.20
CA LEU A 279 -46.81 -34.74 -124.07
C LEU A 279 -46.06 -34.29 -125.35
N GLN A 280 -44.75 -34.05 -125.27
CA GLN A 280 -43.90 -33.77 -126.43
C GLN A 280 -43.66 -35.01 -127.29
N GLU A 281 -43.61 -36.22 -126.72
CA GLU A 281 -43.55 -37.49 -127.43
C GLU A 281 -44.86 -37.80 -128.16
N ASP A 282 -46.01 -37.56 -127.52
CA ASP A 282 -47.34 -37.65 -128.16
C ASP A 282 -47.50 -36.64 -129.32
N LEU A 283 -46.82 -35.49 -129.26
CA LEU A 283 -46.76 -34.48 -130.33
C LEU A 283 -45.76 -34.80 -131.46
N LYS A 284 -44.89 -35.81 -131.32
CA LYS A 284 -43.85 -36.20 -132.31
C LYS A 284 -44.25 -37.31 -133.28
N ALA A 285 -45.53 -37.72 -133.32
CA ALA A 285 -46.10 -38.56 -134.39
C ALA A 285 -46.43 -37.77 -135.70
N THR A 286 -45.59 -36.81 -136.07
CA THR A 286 -45.50 -36.19 -137.42
C THR A 286 -44.03 -35.84 -137.68
N PRO A 287 -43.48 -36.08 -138.90
CA PRO A 287 -42.05 -36.31 -139.06
C PRO A 287 -41.23 -35.06 -139.41
N ASP A 288 -39.94 -35.13 -139.00
CA ASP A 288 -38.75 -34.54 -139.62
C ASP A 288 -38.55 -33.01 -139.41
N VAL A 289 -37.39 -32.43 -139.09
CA VAL A 289 -35.99 -32.70 -139.48
C VAL A 289 -35.03 -32.06 -138.42
N THR A 290 -33.93 -32.75 -138.12
CA THR A 290 -32.73 -32.32 -137.35
C THR A 290 -31.76 -31.50 -138.28
N PRO A 291 -30.46 -31.18 -138.02
CA PRO A 291 -29.59 -31.37 -136.84
C PRO A 291 -28.58 -30.22 -136.54
N SER A 292 -27.74 -30.47 -135.51
CA SER A 292 -26.32 -30.09 -135.38
C SER A 292 -25.96 -28.63 -135.00
N ALA A 293 -24.95 -28.33 -134.17
CA ALA A 293 -24.01 -29.11 -133.36
C ALA A 293 -23.15 -28.15 -132.50
N SER A 294 -22.57 -28.68 -131.40
CA SER A 294 -21.17 -28.46 -130.93
C SER A 294 -20.76 -27.05 -130.41
N VAL A 295 -19.88 -26.79 -129.43
CA VAL A 295 -18.87 -27.54 -128.65
C VAL A 295 -18.14 -26.54 -127.70
N ASN A 296 -17.58 -27.00 -126.57
CA ASN A 296 -16.44 -26.45 -125.79
C ASN A 296 -16.62 -25.14 -124.96
N ASN A 297 -15.88 -24.83 -123.88
CA ASN A 297 -14.93 -25.51 -122.97
C ASN A 297 -14.51 -24.48 -121.88
N THR A 298 -14.07 -25.01 -120.73
CA THR A 298 -13.05 -24.51 -119.76
C THR A 298 -13.22 -23.32 -118.81
N ASN A 299 -12.69 -23.60 -117.59
CA ASN A 299 -11.93 -22.74 -116.66
C ASN A 299 -12.75 -21.79 -115.76
N ASN A 300 -12.44 -21.57 -114.48
CA ASN A 300 -11.20 -21.67 -113.71
C ASN A 300 -11.60 -21.69 -112.21
N ASN A 301 -11.14 -22.64 -111.40
CA ASN A 301 -9.92 -22.61 -110.58
C ASN A 301 -10.05 -21.96 -109.19
N ASN A 302 -9.50 -22.73 -108.23
CA ASN A 302 -8.72 -22.33 -107.07
C ASN A 302 -9.46 -21.83 -105.81
N ASN A 303 -9.05 -22.18 -104.60
CA ASN A 303 -8.17 -23.23 -104.06
C ASN A 303 -8.17 -23.02 -102.53
N ASN A 304 -7.85 -24.09 -101.80
CA ASN A 304 -7.20 -24.09 -100.47
C ASN A 304 -8.01 -23.65 -99.24
N ASN A 305 -7.78 -24.19 -98.05
CA ASN A 305 -7.27 -25.46 -97.52
C ASN A 305 -7.12 -25.20 -96.01
N ASN A 306 -7.60 -26.13 -95.18
CA ASN A 306 -6.96 -26.58 -93.93
C ASN A 306 -6.79 -25.55 -92.78
N ASN A 307 -6.78 -25.89 -91.48
CA ASN A 307 -6.70 -27.18 -90.84
C ASN A 307 -7.11 -27.06 -89.37
N PHE A 308 -7.59 -28.18 -88.86
CA PHE A 308 -7.76 -28.58 -87.47
C PHE A 308 -6.47 -28.56 -86.63
N LYS A 309 -6.66 -28.40 -85.29
CA LYS A 309 -6.06 -29.13 -84.13
C LYS A 309 -6.22 -28.22 -82.90
N ASN A 310 -7.00 -28.49 -81.86
CA ASN A 310 -7.18 -29.67 -81.02
C ASN A 310 -5.87 -30.28 -80.49
N THR A 311 -5.60 -30.10 -79.19
CA THR A 311 -5.16 -31.13 -78.24
C THR A 311 -5.03 -30.57 -76.83
N SER A 312 -5.78 -31.22 -75.94
CA SER A 312 -5.64 -31.33 -74.49
C SER A 312 -4.25 -31.86 -74.07
N ASN A 313 -3.81 -31.55 -72.85
CA ASN A 313 -3.55 -32.57 -71.83
C ASN A 313 -3.10 -32.03 -70.46
N ASN A 314 -3.68 -32.65 -69.44
CA ASN A 314 -3.28 -32.69 -68.03
C ASN A 314 -1.79 -32.99 -67.82
N THR A 315 -1.23 -32.52 -66.71
CA THR A 315 -0.59 -33.38 -65.69
C THR A 315 -0.31 -32.64 -64.39
N SER A 316 -0.53 -33.41 -63.32
CA SER A 316 -0.31 -33.20 -61.88
C SER A 316 1.16 -33.08 -61.45
N GLY A 317 1.44 -32.22 -60.47
CA GLY A 317 2.72 -32.18 -59.73
C GLY A 317 2.58 -31.41 -58.41
N GLY A 318 2.88 -32.09 -57.29
CA GLY A 318 2.65 -31.62 -55.91
C GLY A 318 3.59 -30.51 -55.41
N LEU A 319 3.12 -29.84 -54.36
CA LEU A 319 3.76 -28.70 -53.69
C LEU A 319 4.91 -29.12 -52.75
N PRO A 320 6.01 -28.36 -52.65
CA PRO A 320 7.09 -28.61 -51.71
C PRO A 320 6.76 -28.11 -50.29
N ILE A 321 7.09 -28.92 -49.27
CA ILE A 321 7.03 -28.54 -47.85
C ILE A 321 8.19 -27.58 -47.54
N TYR A 322 7.88 -26.34 -47.20
CA TYR A 322 8.84 -25.34 -46.75
C TYR A 322 9.35 -25.67 -45.34
N ARG A 323 10.67 -25.67 -45.16
CA ARG A 323 11.34 -25.77 -43.85
C ARG A 323 12.00 -24.42 -43.55
N ALA A 324 11.52 -23.73 -42.52
CA ALA A 324 12.02 -22.40 -42.14
C ALA A 324 13.49 -22.44 -41.71
N MET A 325 14.23 -21.39 -42.09
CA MET A 325 15.70 -21.30 -41.98
C MET A 325 16.23 -20.78 -40.64
N ASN A 326 15.38 -20.36 -39.71
CA ASN A 326 15.80 -19.83 -38.40
C ASN A 326 14.95 -20.44 -37.26
N PRO A 327 15.55 -20.65 -36.07
CA PRO A 327 14.81 -21.12 -34.91
C PRO A 327 13.76 -20.07 -34.52
N ILE A 328 12.49 -20.45 -34.63
CA ILE A 328 11.36 -19.60 -34.24
C ILE A 328 11.21 -19.75 -32.73
N ASP A 329 11.42 -18.67 -31.99
CA ASP A 329 11.08 -18.56 -30.58
C ASP A 329 9.56 -18.77 -30.44
N PRO A 330 9.10 -19.83 -29.74
CA PRO A 330 7.68 -20.11 -29.53
C PRO A 330 6.92 -18.97 -28.81
N SER A 331 7.65 -18.01 -28.23
CA SER A 331 7.15 -16.89 -27.44
C SER A 331 6.89 -15.62 -28.28
N GLN A 332 7.24 -15.60 -29.58
CA GLN A 332 7.05 -14.43 -30.42
C GLN A 332 5.56 -14.25 -30.84
N GLY A 333 4.95 -13.15 -30.41
CA GLY A 333 3.69 -12.65 -30.96
C GLY A 333 2.40 -12.98 -30.18
N LYS A 334 2.50 -13.42 -28.92
CA LYS A 334 1.34 -13.58 -28.03
C LYS A 334 1.45 -12.63 -26.84
N ASN A 335 0.35 -12.01 -26.46
CA ASN A 335 0.29 -11.02 -25.37
C ASN A 335 0.08 -11.65 -23.99
N ASP A 336 0.34 -12.96 -23.85
CA ASP A 336 0.21 -13.67 -22.59
C ASP A 336 1.53 -13.63 -21.82
N TRP A 337 1.49 -13.32 -20.53
CA TRP A 337 2.67 -13.29 -19.64
C TRP A 337 2.72 -14.54 -18.76
N CYS A 338 3.91 -15.15 -18.66
CA CYS A 338 4.13 -16.38 -17.89
C CYS A 338 4.74 -16.07 -16.52
N GLY A 339 4.01 -16.37 -15.44
CA GLY A 339 4.49 -16.16 -14.07
C GLY A 339 5.52 -17.18 -13.57
N LEU A 340 5.83 -18.23 -14.34
CA LEU A 340 6.86 -19.24 -13.95
C LEU A 340 8.26 -18.88 -14.44
N CYS A 341 8.38 -18.22 -15.60
CA CYS A 341 9.67 -17.79 -16.17
C CYS A 341 9.77 -16.28 -16.38
N GLU A 342 8.73 -15.53 -16.02
CA GLU A 342 8.60 -14.07 -16.11
C GLU A 342 8.74 -13.49 -17.53
N ARG A 343 8.45 -14.29 -18.57
CA ARG A 343 8.54 -13.90 -19.99
C ARG A 343 7.16 -13.74 -20.63
N ASP A 344 7.07 -12.80 -21.56
CA ASP A 344 5.93 -12.63 -22.46
C ASP A 344 5.91 -13.71 -23.56
N GLY A 345 4.74 -14.00 -24.12
CA GLY A 345 4.57 -14.89 -25.26
C GLY A 345 3.85 -16.22 -24.98
N HIS A 346 3.55 -16.55 -23.73
CA HIS A 346 2.89 -17.81 -23.34
C HIS A 346 2.32 -17.72 -21.91
N SER A 347 1.39 -18.61 -21.55
CA SER A 347 0.83 -18.69 -20.20
C SER A 347 1.58 -19.68 -19.31
N SER A 348 1.46 -19.53 -17.99
CA SER A 348 2.08 -20.43 -17.00
C SER A 348 1.72 -21.92 -17.16
N ILE A 349 0.65 -22.24 -17.90
CA ILE A 349 0.21 -23.62 -18.14
C ILE A 349 0.93 -24.29 -19.32
N ASN A 350 1.48 -23.49 -20.23
CA ASN A 350 2.19 -23.94 -21.42
C ASN A 350 3.59 -23.32 -21.46
N CYS A 351 4.33 -23.39 -20.35
CA CYS A 351 5.69 -22.85 -20.25
C CYS A 351 6.70 -23.78 -20.95
N PRO A 352 7.28 -23.39 -22.10
CA PRO A 352 8.28 -24.22 -22.77
C PRO A 352 9.63 -24.24 -22.02
N TYR A 353 9.79 -23.38 -21.00
CA TYR A 353 10.99 -23.21 -20.19
C TYR A 353 10.84 -23.79 -18.77
N GLU A 354 9.80 -24.60 -18.50
CA GLU A 354 9.50 -25.17 -17.17
C GLU A 354 10.66 -25.98 -16.56
N ASN A 355 11.60 -26.46 -17.38
CA ASN A 355 12.76 -27.25 -16.96
C ASN A 355 14.11 -26.51 -17.01
N GLU A 356 14.12 -25.22 -17.36
CA GLU A 356 15.35 -24.40 -17.35
C GLU A 356 15.50 -23.75 -15.98
N VAL A 357 15.86 -24.57 -14.99
CA VAL A 357 16.06 -24.16 -13.60
C VAL A 357 17.35 -23.33 -13.47
N PHE A 358 17.22 -22.10 -12.96
CA PHE A 358 18.21 -21.49 -12.07
C PHE A 358 17.67 -21.56 -10.64
#